data_AF-A0A535E5Y4-F1
#
_entry.id   AF-A0A535E5Y4-F1
#
_cell.length_a   1.000
_cell.length_b   1.000
_cell.length_c   1.000
_cell.angle_alpha   90.00
_cell.angle_beta   90.00
_cell.angle_gamma   90.00
#
_symmetry.space_group_name_H-M   'P 1'
#
loop_
_entity.id
_entity.type
_entity.pdbx_description
1 polymer ?
#
loop_
_entity_poly.entity_id
_entity_poly.type
_entity_poly.pdbx_seq_one_letter_code
_entity_poly.pdbx_strand_id
1 'polypeptide(L)' 'MRDQRRTQDDNRPRPYRFAPTPESLVEVDRVLQRWAVTVYRMPGREVLAEDYFDDWRLAKARAEDFGHLLRSRRVA' A
#
# COMPACT_ATOMS: atom_id res chain seq x y z
N MET A 1 35.74 -18.10 10.60
CA MET A 1 34.97 -17.88 9.35
C MET A 1 33.60 -17.40 9.75
N ARG A 2 33.27 -16.12 9.52
CA ARG A 2 31.94 -15.57 9.81
C ARG A 2 31.08 -15.82 8.58
N ASP A 3 30.04 -16.64 8.72
CA ASP A 3 28.99 -16.85 7.72
C ASP A 3 28.36 -15.52 7.33
N GLN A 4 28.92 -14.86 6.31
CA GLN A 4 28.24 -13.82 5.56
C GLN A 4 27.46 -14.48 4.41
N ARG A 5 26.44 -15.28 4.75
CA ARG A 5 25.31 -15.47 3.83
C ARG A 5 24.42 -14.24 3.96
N ARG A 6 24.91 -13.12 3.43
CA ARG A 6 24.10 -11.92 3.17
C ARG A 6 22.90 -12.39 2.36
N THR A 7 21.75 -12.32 2.99
CA THR A 7 20.40 -12.62 2.53
C THR A 7 20.15 -11.95 1.18
N GLN A 8 20.42 -12.67 0.09
CA GLN A 8 20.28 -12.19 -1.28
C GLN A 8 18.88 -12.50 -1.85
N ASP A 9 17.89 -12.77 -0.99
CA ASP A 9 16.65 -13.45 -1.39
C ASP A 9 15.37 -12.85 -0.78
N ASP A 10 15.35 -11.54 -0.53
CA ASP A 10 14.17 -10.88 0.04
C ASP A 10 13.60 -9.76 -0.85
N ASN A 11 13.72 -9.93 -2.16
CA ASN A 11 13.13 -9.03 -3.16
C ASN A 11 11.67 -9.42 -3.49
N ARG A 12 11.04 -10.24 -2.65
CA ARG A 12 9.65 -10.63 -2.85
C ARG A 12 8.76 -9.43 -2.54
N PRO A 13 7.77 -9.12 -3.40
CA PRO A 13 6.83 -8.05 -3.11
C PRO A 13 6.07 -8.35 -1.81
N ARG A 14 5.98 -7.34 -0.94
CA ARG A 14 5.39 -7.43 0.40
C ARG A 14 4.19 -6.50 0.52
N PRO A 15 3.24 -6.80 1.43
CA PRO A 15 2.19 -5.86 1.79
C PRO A 15 2.77 -4.49 2.15
N TYR A 16 2.10 -3.43 1.72
CA TYR A 16 2.55 -2.06 1.88
C TYR A 16 1.43 -1.22 2.47
N ARG A 17 1.70 -0.49 3.54
CA ARG A 17 0.68 0.26 4.27
C ARG A 17 1.22 1.58 4.76
N PHE A 18 0.41 2.64 4.64
CA PHE A 18 0.74 3.95 5.21
C PHE A 18 -0.52 4.77 5.48
N ALA A 19 -0.40 5.77 6.34
CA ALA A 19 -1.47 6.72 6.67
C ALA A 19 -1.13 8.10 6.10
N PRO A 20 -1.72 8.51 4.96
CA PRO A 20 -1.46 9.82 4.37
C PRO A 20 -1.90 10.99 5.27
N THR A 21 -2.98 10.79 6.02
CA THR A 21 -3.54 11.73 7.01
C THR A 21 -4.03 10.96 8.24
N PRO A 22 -4.32 11.63 9.38
CA PRO A 22 -4.87 10.95 10.56
C PRO A 22 -6.23 10.26 10.31
N GLU A 23 -6.97 10.71 9.30
CA GLU A 23 -8.31 10.24 8.92
C GLU A 23 -8.28 9.25 7.76
N SER A 24 -7.10 8.82 7.29
CA SER A 24 -6.99 7.93 6.15
C SER A 24 -5.93 6.84 6.32
N LEU A 25 -6.16 5.72 5.66
CA LEU A 25 -5.23 4.62 5.59
C LEU A 25 -5.23 4.05 4.17
N VAL A 26 -4.05 3.78 3.62
CA VAL A 26 -3.90 3.10 2.33
C VAL A 26 -3.13 1.81 2.57
N GLU A 27 -3.68 0.70 2.10
CA GLU A 27 -3.10 -0.64 2.20
C GLU A 27 -2.97 -1.26 0.81
N VAL A 28 -1.87 -1.97 0.60
CA VAL A 28 -1.64 -2.88 -0.51
C VAL A 28 -1.44 -4.25 0.09
N ASP A 29 -2.32 -5.18 -0.22
CA ASP A 29 -2.24 -6.54 0.30
C ASP A 29 -2.46 -7.58 -0.80
N ARG A 30 -1.96 -8.80 -0.57
CA ARG A 30 -2.12 -9.92 -1.50
C ARG A 30 -3.47 -10.57 -1.25
N VAL A 31 -4.39 -10.44 -2.20
CA VAL A 31 -5.71 -11.08 -2.16
C VAL A 31 -5.81 -12.08 -3.30
N LEU A 32 -5.87 -13.37 -2.94
CA LEU A 32 -5.79 -14.48 -3.90
C LEU A 32 -4.53 -14.37 -4.79
N GLN A 33 -4.71 -14.19 -6.09
CA GLN A 33 -3.65 -14.06 -7.08
C GLN A 33 -3.39 -12.62 -7.52
N ARG A 34 -3.99 -11.62 -6.85
CA ARG A 34 -3.88 -10.20 -7.18
C ARG A 34 -3.43 -9.37 -5.98
N TRP A 35 -3.05 -8.13 -6.24
CA TRP A 35 -2.72 -7.12 -5.24
C TRP A 35 -3.89 -6.15 -5.14
N ALA A 36 -4.52 -6.11 -3.98
CA ALA A 36 -5.60 -5.16 -3.69
C ALA A 36 -4.98 -3.89 -3.10
N VAL A 37 -5.40 -2.74 -3.61
CA VAL A 37 -5.10 -1.41 -3.05
C VAL A 37 -6.38 -0.90 -2.42
N THR A 38 -6.43 -0.84 -1.09
CA THR A 38 -7.63 -0.42 -0.36
C THR A 38 -7.36 0.89 0.37
N VAL A 39 -8.25 1.86 0.17
CA VAL A 39 -8.23 3.15 0.86
C VAL A 39 -9.35 3.16 1.90
N TYR A 40 -9.00 3.43 3.15
CA TYR A 40 -9.94 3.50 4.26
C TYR A 40 -10.06 4.92 4.80
N ARG A 41 -11.27 5.28 5.26
CA ARG A 41 -11.52 6.39 6.18
C ARG A 41 -11.36 5.92 7.62
N MET A 42 -10.68 6.74 8.42
CA MET A 42 -10.43 6.53 9.84
C MET A 42 -11.08 7.66 10.67
N PRO A 43 -11.47 7.41 11.93
CA PRO A 43 -11.56 6.10 12.58
C PRO A 43 -12.82 5.35 12.13
N GLY A 44 -12.70 4.07 11.77
CA GLY A 44 -13.85 3.25 11.34
C GLY A 44 -13.51 2.20 10.29
N ARG A 45 -12.41 2.38 9.56
CA ARG A 45 -12.01 1.52 8.44
C ARG A 45 -13.11 1.36 7.39
N GLU A 46 -13.86 2.43 7.12
CA GLU A 46 -14.81 2.47 6.01
C GLU A 46 -14.01 2.47 4.70
N VAL A 47 -14.30 1.55 3.78
CA VAL A 47 -13.63 1.49 2.48
C VAL A 47 -14.14 2.62 1.60
N LEU A 48 -13.24 3.50 1.19
CA LEU A 48 -13.52 4.63 0.29
C LEU A 48 -13.27 4.28 -1.18
N ALA A 49 -12.26 3.44 -1.43
CA ALA A 49 -11.88 2.99 -2.76
C ALA A 49 -11.12 1.66 -2.67
N GLU A 50 -11.24 0.84 -3.70
CA GLU A 50 -10.52 -0.41 -3.83
C GLU A 50 -10.19 -0.68 -5.30
N ASP A 51 -8.91 -0.93 -5.59
CA ASP A 51 -8.40 -1.25 -6.94
C ASP A 51 -7.62 -2.57 -6.89
N TYR A 52 -7.60 -3.32 -8.00
CA TYR A 52 -6.93 -4.63 -8.10
C TYR A 52 -5.91 -4.67 -9.24
N PHE A 53 -4.71 -5.16 -8.94
CA PHE A 53 -3.60 -5.24 -9.89
C PHE A 53 -2.95 -6.62 -9.88
N ASP A 54 -2.46 -7.07 -11.02
CA ASP A 54 -1.72 -8.33 -11.10
C ASP A 54 -0.25 -8.15 -10.70
N ASP A 55 0.29 -6.95 -10.89
CA ASP A 55 1.65 -6.56 -10.54
C ASP A 55 1.71 -5.70 -9.27
N TRP A 56 2.68 -6.00 -8.40
CA TRP A 56 2.86 -5.30 -7.13
C TRP A 56 3.35 -3.85 -7.31
N ARG A 57 4.19 -3.58 -8.31
CA ARG A 57 4.73 -2.23 -8.51
C ARG A 57 3.64 -1.28 -8.97
N LEU A 58 2.73 -1.74 -9.83
CA LEU A 58 1.53 -0.99 -10.21
C LEU A 58 0.61 -0.74 -9.01
N ALA A 59 0.38 -1.75 -8.18
CA ALA A 59 -0.41 -1.60 -6.95
C ALA A 59 0.22 -0.57 -5.99
N LYS A 60 1.54 -0.62 -5.80
CA LYS A 60 2.27 0.34 -4.96
C LYS A 60 2.22 1.76 -5.51
N ALA A 61 2.43 1.94 -6.81
CA ALA A 61 2.33 3.26 -7.46
C ALA A 61 0.92 3.84 -7.28
N ARG A 62 -0.12 3.01 -7.47
CA ARG A 62 -1.50 3.43 -7.26
C ARG A 62 -1.78 3.83 -5.81
N ALA A 63 -1.24 3.08 -4.85
CA ALA A 63 -1.35 3.42 -3.44
C ALA A 63 -0.71 4.79 -3.14
N GLU A 64 0.48 5.05 -3.68
CA GLU A 64 1.17 6.34 -3.55
C GLU A 64 0.35 7.49 -4.16
N ASP A 65 -0.27 7.29 -5.32
CA ASP A 65 -1.17 8.26 -5.95
C ASP A 65 -2.35 8.61 -5.04
N PHE A 66 -3.04 7.62 -4.47
CA PHE A 66 -4.09 7.86 -3.49
C PHE A 66 -3.57 8.66 -2.29
N GLY A 67 -2.36 8.33 -1.82
CA GLY A 67 -1.69 9.10 -0.77
C GLY A 67 -1.48 10.57 -1.14
N HIS A 68 -1.08 10.86 -2.37
CA HIS A 68 -0.92 12.23 -2.85
C HIS A 68 -2.26 12.98 -2.93
N LEU A 69 -3.30 12.33 -3.46
CA LEU A 69 -4.64 12.90 -3.55
C LEU A 69 -5.25 13.21 -2.17
N LEU A 70 -5.06 12.30 -1.20
CA LEU A 70 -5.57 12.49 0.16
C LEU A 70 -4.84 13.63 0.89
N ARG A 71 -3.54 13.78 0.65
CA ARG A 71 -2.76 14.91 1.19
C ARG A 71 -3.17 16.23 0.55
N SER A 72 -3.38 16.27 -0.78
CA SER A 72 -3.73 17.51 -1.48
C SER A 72 -5.15 17.98 -1.16
N ARG A 73 -6.11 17.06 -0.97
CA ARG A 73 -7.49 17.39 -0.60
C ARG A 73 -7.62 18.11 0.75
N ARG A 74 -6.66 17.93 1.67
CA ARG A 74 -6.63 18.63 2.97
C ARG A 74 -6.14 20.08 2.86
N VAL A 75 -5.50 20.45 1.75
CA VAL A 75 -4.96 21.80 1.52
C VAL A 75 -6.00 22.74 0.88
N ALA A 76 -7.18 22.21 0.52
CA ALA A 76 -8.33 22.97 0.02
C ALA A 76 -9.42 23.07 1.10
#